data_AF-A0A9Q3YNW5-F1
#
_entry.id   AF-A0A9Q3YNW5-F1
#
_cell.length_a   1.000
_cell.length_b   1.000
_cell.length_c   1.000
_cell.angle_alpha   90.00
_cell.angle_beta   90.00
_cell.angle_gamma   90.00
#
_symmetry.space_group_name_H-M   'P 1'
#
loop_
_entity.id
_entity.type
_entity.pdbx_description
1 polymer ?
#
loop_
_entity_poly.entity_id
_entity_poly.type
_entity_poly.pdbx_seq_one_letter_code
_entity_poly.pdbx_strand_id
1 'polypeptide(L)'
;MSLRNRNPRNRSAEFAHHLSFHESLESRLCRLHIRVLCFGKIPDKYFAVLEKYQRVGQNEMRLKIHERDTLEVIQAYLEEYGLPQRKKNGKPMKRITYFQMRILLAFCDFIDDPRRCHQGRLMGLHQCKSGQKTLQAKQRLTIVQTVTTMFCSMNVDGNRIGRYADKSKNEQPIYDEDGNELLRGITHYELRGLHSQVWRQPISKTKYTDVVKMLKLAGYLEVESCYLAQPEAAVLREELREQGASEEEIDAIPSIKSQAAYKWFTHQFIELFGIHFQDKMKESLAYAKEVMAYKKLSNVFATYSPFSDGFWTKKRKEYLWRLNQLRYPQGKPPEPNAYGDDVLPELVTSWH
;
A
#
# COMPACT_ATOMS: atom_id res chain seq x y z
N MET A 1 15.88 43.14 -32.46
CA MET A 1 14.52 42.80 -32.02
C MET A 1 13.87 41.91 -33.07
N SER A 2 13.38 40.72 -32.70
CA SER A 2 12.29 40.01 -33.37
C SER A 2 11.83 38.87 -32.47
N LEU A 3 10.89 39.20 -31.57
CA LEU A 3 10.12 38.25 -30.76
C LEU A 3 9.28 37.37 -31.71
N ARG A 4 9.75 36.17 -32.03
CA ARG A 4 8.92 35.18 -32.74
C ARG A 4 8.15 34.31 -31.75
N ASN A 5 6.85 34.59 -31.67
CA ASN A 5 5.74 33.70 -31.32
C ASN A 5 6.01 32.64 -30.26
N ARG A 6 6.01 33.05 -28.99
CA ARG A 6 5.48 32.20 -27.93
C ARG A 6 3.97 32.12 -28.13
N ASN A 7 3.49 31.09 -28.82
CA ASN A 7 2.07 30.75 -28.78
C ASN A 7 1.64 30.65 -27.32
N PRO A 8 0.55 31.31 -26.89
CA PRO A 8 0.01 31.10 -25.56
C PRO A 8 -0.30 29.60 -25.41
N ARG A 9 0.35 28.95 -24.44
CA ARG A 9 0.03 27.57 -24.08
C ARG A 9 -1.40 27.54 -23.58
N ASN A 10 -2.36 27.26 -24.46
CA ASN A 10 -3.73 26.95 -24.04
C ASN A 10 -3.67 25.77 -23.07
N ARG A 11 -4.34 25.88 -21.91
CA ARG A 11 -4.45 24.77 -20.94
C ARG A 11 -4.87 23.46 -21.60
N SER A 12 -5.70 23.50 -22.63
CA SER A 12 -6.11 22.33 -23.43
C SER A 12 -4.94 21.63 -24.16
N ALA A 13 -3.88 22.33 -24.55
CA ALA A 13 -2.69 21.74 -25.14
C ALA A 13 -1.81 21.01 -24.11
N GLU A 14 -1.88 21.39 -22.83
CA GLU A 14 -1.21 20.66 -21.74
C GLU A 14 -1.92 19.33 -21.41
N PHE A 15 -3.20 19.19 -21.79
CA PHE A 15 -4.01 17.97 -21.63
C PHE A 15 -4.16 17.17 -22.93
N ALA A 16 -3.59 17.63 -24.05
CA ALA A 16 -3.65 16.92 -25.32
C ALA A 16 -2.79 15.65 -25.29
N HIS A 17 -3.34 14.56 -25.83
CA HIS A 17 -2.65 13.27 -25.95
C HIS A 17 -1.47 13.41 -26.91
N HIS A 18 -0.22 13.29 -26.43
CA HIS A 18 0.92 13.22 -27.34
C HIS A 18 1.02 11.82 -27.95
N LEU A 19 1.27 11.77 -29.26
CA LEU A 19 1.36 10.53 -30.06
C LEU A 19 2.69 9.78 -29.86
N SER A 20 3.73 10.45 -29.33
CA SER A 20 5.07 9.87 -29.11
C SER A 20 5.45 9.96 -27.63
N PHE A 21 5.10 8.94 -26.86
CA PHE A 21 5.48 8.79 -25.46
C PHE A 21 6.71 7.87 -25.37
N HIS A 22 7.83 8.38 -24.86
CA HIS A 22 9.01 7.59 -24.57
C HIS A 22 8.99 7.19 -23.09
N GLU A 23 8.73 5.92 -22.80
CA GLU A 23 8.77 5.38 -21.44
C GLU A 23 10.20 5.51 -20.86
N SER A 24 10.33 5.97 -19.62
CA SER A 24 11.62 5.98 -18.92
C SER A 24 12.11 4.54 -18.65
N LEU A 25 13.42 4.36 -18.44
CA LEU A 25 13.96 3.06 -18.05
C LEU A 25 13.33 2.59 -16.73
N GLU A 26 13.16 3.49 -15.76
CA GLU A 26 12.55 3.19 -14.46
C GLU A 26 11.09 2.74 -14.60
N SER A 27 10.31 3.38 -15.48
CA SER A 27 8.94 2.96 -15.81
C SER A 27 8.92 1.58 -16.46
N ARG A 28 9.81 1.33 -17.44
CA ARG A 28 9.95 0.02 -18.11
C ARG A 28 10.34 -1.09 -17.12
N LEU A 29 11.27 -0.82 -16.20
CA LEU A 29 11.70 -1.73 -15.14
C LEU A 29 10.56 -2.03 -14.17
N CYS A 30 9.84 -1.00 -13.70
CA CYS A 30 8.69 -1.14 -12.83
C CYS A 30 7.60 -2.02 -13.47
N ARG A 31 7.27 -1.77 -14.74
CA ARG A 31 6.32 -2.59 -15.52
C ARG A 31 6.78 -4.04 -15.67
N LEU A 32 8.06 -4.26 -15.96
CA LEU A 32 8.62 -5.62 -16.04
C LEU A 32 8.50 -6.34 -14.69
N HIS A 33 8.87 -5.66 -13.60
CA HIS A 33 8.77 -6.22 -12.26
C HIS A 33 7.34 -6.61 -11.89
N ILE A 34 6.36 -5.74 -12.17
CA ILE A 34 4.92 -6.04 -11.98
C ILE A 34 4.50 -7.29 -12.75
N ARG A 35 4.96 -7.47 -14.00
CA ARG A 35 4.69 -8.70 -14.78
C ARG A 35 5.33 -9.93 -14.12
N VAL A 36 6.55 -9.80 -13.62
CA VAL A 36 7.23 -10.89 -12.89
C VAL A 36 6.47 -11.26 -11.62
N LEU A 37 5.94 -10.29 -10.86
CA LEU A 37 5.12 -10.54 -9.68
C LEU A 37 3.82 -11.31 -10.02
N CYS A 38 3.25 -11.08 -11.20
CA CYS A 38 2.06 -11.78 -11.67
C CYS A 38 2.36 -13.21 -12.16
N PHE A 39 3.38 -13.37 -13.00
CA PHE A 39 3.66 -14.66 -13.64
C PHE A 39 4.58 -15.55 -12.81
N GLY A 40 5.36 -14.96 -11.89
CA GLY A 40 6.44 -15.61 -11.15
C GLY A 40 7.64 -15.98 -12.03
N LYS A 41 7.72 -15.42 -13.26
CA LYS A 41 8.83 -15.59 -14.20
C LYS A 41 9.03 -14.32 -15.03
N ILE A 42 10.24 -14.11 -15.53
CA ILE A 42 10.53 -13.09 -16.54
C ILE A 42 9.87 -13.54 -17.87
N PRO A 43 9.18 -12.65 -18.61
CA PRO A 43 8.59 -13.01 -19.89
C PRO A 43 9.64 -13.48 -20.91
N ASP A 44 9.31 -14.53 -21.66
CA ASP A 44 10.27 -15.27 -22.49
C ASP A 44 10.95 -14.40 -23.56
N LYS A 45 10.28 -13.33 -24.03
CA LYS A 45 10.84 -12.35 -24.97
C LYS A 45 12.14 -11.68 -24.47
N TYR A 46 12.29 -11.48 -23.15
CA TYR A 46 13.49 -10.85 -22.59
C TYR A 46 14.67 -11.81 -22.57
N PHE A 47 14.42 -13.09 -22.25
CA PHE A 47 15.46 -14.13 -22.30
C PHE A 47 15.91 -14.43 -23.73
N ALA A 48 14.98 -14.45 -24.69
CA ALA A 48 15.33 -14.65 -26.10
C ALA A 48 16.33 -13.60 -26.61
N VAL A 49 16.18 -12.34 -26.18
CA VAL A 49 17.13 -11.26 -26.51
C VAL A 49 18.46 -11.45 -25.77
N LEU A 50 18.44 -11.81 -24.47
CA LEU A 50 19.66 -12.06 -23.70
C LEU A 50 20.48 -13.22 -24.28
N GLU A 51 19.83 -14.31 -24.68
CA GLU A 51 20.48 -15.44 -25.35
C GLU A 51 21.06 -15.02 -26.71
N LYS A 52 20.32 -14.23 -27.49
CA LYS A 52 20.83 -13.72 -28.77
C LYS A 52 22.06 -12.85 -28.57
N TYR A 53 22.03 -11.96 -27.58
CA TYR A 53 23.18 -11.11 -27.19
C TYR A 53 24.42 -11.95 -26.85
N GLN A 54 24.24 -13.03 -26.10
CA GLN A 54 25.33 -13.97 -25.79
C GLN A 54 25.85 -14.69 -27.05
N ARG A 55 24.96 -15.18 -27.92
CA ARG A 55 25.34 -15.86 -29.18
C ARG A 55 26.10 -14.97 -30.15
N VAL A 56 25.82 -13.66 -30.15
CA VAL A 56 26.55 -12.70 -31.01
C VAL A 56 27.83 -12.15 -30.38
N GLY A 57 28.31 -12.77 -29.30
CA GLY A 57 29.56 -12.40 -28.64
C GLY A 57 29.47 -11.10 -27.85
N GLN A 58 28.32 -10.84 -27.21
CA GLN A 58 28.08 -9.63 -26.40
C GLN A 58 28.22 -8.32 -27.20
N ASN A 59 27.97 -8.37 -28.51
CA ASN A 59 28.01 -7.18 -29.37
C ASN A 59 26.61 -6.63 -29.60
N GLU A 60 26.25 -5.56 -28.89
CA GLU A 60 24.95 -4.89 -28.98
C GLU A 60 24.64 -4.39 -30.41
N MET A 61 25.65 -4.04 -31.18
CA MET A 61 25.47 -3.53 -32.54
C MET A 61 24.87 -4.57 -33.50
N ARG A 62 24.99 -5.86 -33.16
CA ARG A 62 24.38 -6.97 -33.92
C ARG A 62 22.92 -7.22 -33.56
N LEU A 63 22.39 -6.52 -32.57
CA LEU A 63 20.98 -6.53 -32.21
C LEU A 63 20.21 -5.42 -32.95
N LYS A 64 18.93 -5.69 -33.23
CA LYS A 64 17.98 -4.68 -33.73
C LYS A 64 17.72 -3.63 -32.64
N ILE A 65 17.27 -2.44 -33.01
CA ILE A 65 17.02 -1.33 -32.06
C ILE A 65 16.12 -1.78 -30.89
N HIS A 66 14.95 -2.36 -31.17
CA HIS A 66 14.04 -2.86 -30.12
C HIS A 66 14.61 -4.01 -29.28
N GLU A 67 15.56 -4.78 -29.81
CA GLU A 67 16.27 -5.82 -29.06
C GLU A 67 17.27 -5.18 -28.11
N ARG A 68 17.97 -4.11 -28.51
CA ARG A 68 18.83 -3.33 -27.62
C ARG A 68 18.03 -2.70 -26.47
N ASP A 69 16.87 -2.11 -26.78
CA ASP A 69 15.98 -1.56 -25.75
C ASP A 69 15.49 -2.64 -24.78
N THR A 70 15.22 -3.85 -25.28
CA THR A 70 14.83 -5.00 -24.46
C THR A 70 16.00 -5.52 -23.62
N LEU A 71 17.22 -5.51 -24.18
CA LEU A 71 18.45 -5.92 -23.54
C LEU A 71 18.78 -5.00 -22.35
N GLU A 72 18.72 -3.68 -22.56
CA GLU A 72 18.93 -2.66 -21.51
C GLU A 72 18.02 -2.92 -20.30
N VAL A 73 16.73 -3.16 -20.57
CA VAL A 73 15.74 -3.41 -19.51
C VAL A 73 16.01 -4.74 -18.78
N ILE A 74 16.33 -5.83 -19.48
CA ILE A 74 16.58 -7.12 -18.81
C ILE A 74 17.89 -7.13 -18.03
N GLN A 75 18.94 -6.47 -18.53
CA GLN A 75 20.21 -6.36 -17.81
C GLN A 75 20.02 -5.56 -16.52
N ALA A 76 19.42 -4.37 -16.60
CA ALA A 76 19.12 -3.56 -15.42
C ALA A 76 18.19 -4.29 -14.44
N TYR A 77 17.20 -5.04 -14.94
CA TYR A 77 16.33 -5.85 -14.10
C TYR A 77 17.09 -6.95 -13.35
N LEU A 78 17.99 -7.67 -14.03
CA LEU A 78 18.77 -8.74 -13.41
C LEU A 78 19.78 -8.20 -12.40
N GLU A 79 20.35 -7.03 -12.66
CA GLU A 79 21.23 -6.33 -11.72
C GLU A 79 20.48 -5.91 -10.44
N GLU A 80 19.30 -5.30 -10.59
CA GLU A 80 18.54 -4.75 -9.47
C GLU A 80 17.76 -5.83 -8.69
N TYR A 81 17.10 -6.76 -9.39
CA TYR A 81 16.17 -7.73 -8.81
C TYR A 81 16.63 -9.18 -8.89
N GLY A 82 17.69 -9.49 -9.65
CA GLY A 82 18.11 -10.86 -9.92
C GLY A 82 17.02 -11.73 -10.56
N LEU A 83 17.20 -13.05 -10.47
CA LEU A 83 16.21 -14.01 -10.97
C LEU A 83 14.99 -14.09 -10.04
N PRO A 84 13.78 -14.32 -10.60
CA PRO A 84 12.56 -14.48 -9.81
C PRO A 84 12.66 -15.66 -8.84
N GLN A 85 12.17 -15.45 -7.62
CA GLN A 85 12.13 -16.50 -6.61
C GLN A 85 11.12 -17.60 -7.00
N ARG A 86 11.43 -18.84 -6.64
CA ARG A 86 10.54 -20.00 -6.78
C ARG A 86 10.09 -20.47 -5.42
N LYS A 87 8.91 -21.08 -5.37
CA LYS A 87 8.43 -21.79 -4.17
C LYS A 87 9.30 -23.02 -3.92
N LYS A 88 9.27 -23.56 -2.69
CA LYS A 88 9.99 -24.80 -2.32
C LYS A 88 9.68 -25.98 -3.26
N ASN A 89 8.47 -26.04 -3.81
CA ASN A 89 8.04 -27.06 -4.77
C ASN A 89 8.39 -26.74 -6.24
N GLY A 90 9.32 -25.80 -6.50
CA GLY A 90 9.76 -25.42 -7.84
C GLY A 90 8.77 -24.56 -8.64
N LYS A 91 7.52 -24.42 -8.18
CA LYS A 91 6.49 -23.61 -8.87
C LYS A 91 6.82 -22.11 -8.79
N PRO A 92 6.41 -21.31 -9.79
CA PRO A 92 6.60 -19.85 -9.77
C PRO A 92 5.98 -19.20 -8.52
N MET A 93 6.72 -18.26 -7.92
CA MET A 93 6.22 -17.47 -6.80
C MET A 93 5.45 -16.24 -7.31
N LYS A 94 4.14 -16.41 -7.49
CA LYS A 94 3.23 -15.32 -7.86
C LYS A 94 2.79 -14.55 -6.60
N ARG A 95 2.77 -13.22 -6.69
CA ARG A 95 2.36 -12.30 -5.61
C ARG A 95 1.11 -11.49 -5.93
N ILE A 96 0.81 -11.29 -7.21
CA ILE A 96 -0.39 -10.59 -7.66
C ILE A 96 -1.13 -11.40 -8.72
N THR A 97 -2.42 -11.13 -8.87
CA THR A 97 -3.29 -11.71 -9.89
C THR A 97 -3.17 -10.94 -11.21
N TYR A 98 -3.73 -11.50 -12.29
CA TYR A 98 -3.72 -10.83 -13.60
C TYR A 98 -4.47 -9.50 -13.57
N PHE A 99 -5.62 -9.43 -12.89
CA PHE A 99 -6.38 -8.18 -12.80
C PHE A 99 -5.60 -7.07 -12.06
N GLN A 100 -4.95 -7.43 -10.94
CA GLN A 100 -4.08 -6.53 -10.18
C GLN A 100 -2.90 -6.05 -11.05
N MET A 101 -2.27 -6.96 -11.79
CA MET A 101 -1.19 -6.62 -12.72
C MET A 101 -1.65 -5.56 -13.74
N ARG A 102 -2.84 -5.72 -14.33
CA ARG A 102 -3.35 -4.76 -15.33
C ARG A 102 -3.57 -3.37 -14.74
N ILE A 103 -4.14 -3.29 -13.54
CA ILE A 103 -4.33 -2.02 -12.83
C ILE A 103 -2.98 -1.35 -12.57
N LEU A 104 -2.02 -2.10 -12.02
CA LEU A 104 -0.69 -1.58 -11.71
C LEU A 104 0.08 -1.14 -12.96
N LEU A 105 -0.04 -1.88 -14.07
CA LEU A 105 0.58 -1.49 -15.34
C LEU A 105 -0.02 -0.20 -15.91
N ALA A 106 -1.33 0.01 -15.78
CA ALA A 106 -1.96 1.27 -16.14
C ALA A 106 -1.52 2.40 -15.19
N PHE A 107 -1.35 2.10 -13.91
CA PHE A 107 -0.85 3.07 -12.94
C PHE A 107 0.60 3.49 -13.22
N CYS A 108 1.43 2.64 -13.83
CA CYS A 108 2.78 3.02 -14.26
C CYS A 108 2.82 4.19 -15.25
N ASP A 109 1.74 4.50 -15.97
CA ASP A 109 1.67 5.67 -16.87
C ASP A 109 1.92 6.99 -16.09
N PHE A 110 1.55 7.00 -14.80
CA PHE A 110 1.78 8.13 -13.89
C PHE A 110 3.26 8.47 -13.70
N ILE A 111 4.18 7.50 -13.85
CA ILE A 111 5.62 7.73 -13.64
C ILE A 111 6.15 8.75 -14.63
N ASP A 112 5.75 8.66 -15.89
CA ASP A 112 6.30 9.47 -16.97
C ASP A 112 5.36 10.63 -17.34
N ASP A 113 4.04 10.45 -17.25
CA ASP A 113 3.05 11.49 -17.60
C ASP A 113 1.97 11.70 -16.52
N PRO A 114 2.34 12.23 -15.34
CA PRO A 114 1.42 12.42 -14.23
C PRO A 114 0.28 13.41 -14.53
N ARG A 115 0.46 14.31 -15.49
CA ARG A 115 -0.50 15.39 -15.80
C ARG A 115 -1.61 14.96 -16.73
N ARG A 116 -1.35 13.99 -17.59
CA ARG A 116 -2.29 13.57 -18.63
C ARG A 116 -2.78 12.15 -18.49
N CYS A 117 -2.00 11.27 -17.86
CA CYS A 117 -2.44 9.89 -17.65
C CYS A 117 -3.80 9.88 -16.94
N HIS A 118 -4.68 8.99 -17.39
CA HIS A 118 -6.02 8.81 -16.83
C HIS A 118 -6.80 10.12 -16.68
N GLN A 119 -6.76 10.96 -17.72
CA GLN A 119 -7.45 12.25 -17.79
C GLN A 119 -7.02 13.24 -16.68
N GLY A 120 -5.78 13.13 -16.22
CA GLY A 120 -5.23 13.98 -15.15
C GLY A 120 -5.81 13.68 -13.76
N ARG A 121 -6.61 12.61 -13.61
CA ARG A 121 -7.23 12.28 -12.32
C ARG A 121 -6.18 11.98 -11.25
N LEU A 122 -5.02 11.46 -11.62
CA LEU A 122 -3.90 11.19 -10.71
C LEU A 122 -3.10 12.42 -10.28
N MET A 123 -3.48 13.64 -10.72
CA MET A 123 -2.77 14.88 -10.36
C MET A 123 -2.71 15.14 -8.86
N GLY A 124 -3.70 14.66 -8.09
CA GLY A 124 -3.67 14.72 -6.62
C GLY A 124 -2.45 14.04 -5.99
N LEU A 125 -1.85 13.07 -6.68
CA LEU A 125 -0.63 12.39 -6.25
C LEU A 125 0.66 13.11 -6.70
N HIS A 126 0.54 14.07 -7.62
CA HIS A 126 1.67 14.87 -8.11
C HIS A 126 1.95 16.08 -7.20
N GLN A 127 1.98 15.86 -5.89
CA GLN A 127 2.32 16.88 -4.90
C GLN A 127 3.82 16.77 -4.56
N CYS A 128 4.67 17.27 -5.45
CA CYS A 128 6.10 17.34 -5.16
C CYS A 128 6.45 18.68 -4.52
N LYS A 129 7.11 18.64 -3.37
CA LYS A 129 7.68 19.83 -2.72
C LYS A 129 8.85 20.43 -3.51
N SER A 130 9.46 19.66 -4.43
CA SER A 130 10.63 20.08 -5.20
C SER A 130 10.27 20.44 -6.65
N GLY A 131 10.86 21.52 -7.15
CA GLY A 131 10.82 21.89 -8.58
C GLY A 131 11.74 21.04 -9.47
N GLN A 132 12.63 20.22 -8.89
CA GLN A 132 13.58 19.41 -9.66
C GLN A 132 12.89 18.19 -10.29
N LYS A 133 12.94 18.11 -11.63
CA LYS A 133 12.27 17.04 -12.40
C LYS A 133 12.68 15.63 -11.99
N THR A 134 13.95 15.43 -11.64
CA THR A 134 14.49 14.12 -11.23
C THR A 134 13.93 13.67 -9.87
N LEU A 135 13.81 14.58 -8.90
CA LEU A 135 13.19 14.28 -7.61
C LEU A 135 11.69 13.99 -7.76
N GLN A 136 11.01 14.72 -8.64
CA GLN A 136 9.61 14.44 -8.96
C GLN A 136 9.44 13.04 -9.57
N ALA A 137 10.31 12.62 -10.48
CA ALA A 137 10.26 11.27 -11.08
C ALA A 137 10.48 10.18 -10.02
N LYS A 138 11.47 10.33 -9.15
CA LYS A 138 11.74 9.40 -8.05
C LYS A 138 10.55 9.28 -7.10
N GLN A 139 9.90 10.39 -6.76
CA GLN A 139 8.68 10.36 -5.92
C GLN A 139 7.56 9.56 -6.58
N ARG A 140 7.30 9.78 -7.87
CA ARG A 140 6.25 9.04 -8.61
C ARG A 140 6.56 7.55 -8.68
N LEU A 141 7.81 7.18 -8.92
CA LEU A 141 8.25 5.79 -8.86
C LEU A 141 8.00 5.18 -7.48
N THR A 142 8.38 5.86 -6.39
CA THR A 142 8.14 5.39 -5.02
C THR A 142 6.65 5.21 -4.70
N ILE A 143 5.77 6.07 -5.24
CA ILE A 143 4.31 5.92 -5.11
C ILE A 143 3.86 4.62 -5.79
N VAL A 144 4.25 4.39 -7.05
CA VAL A 144 3.88 3.16 -7.78
C VAL A 144 4.41 1.91 -7.09
N GLN A 145 5.66 1.95 -6.60
CA GLN A 145 6.26 0.85 -5.86
C GLN A 145 5.47 0.54 -4.57
N THR A 146 5.12 1.56 -3.80
CA THR A 146 4.35 1.40 -2.55
C THR A 146 2.94 0.87 -2.80
N VAL A 147 2.25 1.38 -3.83
CA VAL A 147 0.92 0.89 -4.24
C VAL A 147 1.01 -0.58 -4.68
N THR A 148 2.03 -0.93 -5.48
CA THR A 148 2.27 -2.34 -5.87
C THR A 148 2.48 -3.24 -4.65
N THR A 149 3.23 -2.77 -3.65
CA THR A 149 3.41 -3.51 -2.39
C THR A 149 2.09 -3.71 -1.66
N MET A 150 1.22 -2.70 -1.61
CA MET A 150 -0.12 -2.83 -1.03
C MET A 150 -0.98 -3.83 -1.82
N PHE A 151 -0.89 -3.84 -3.15
CA PHE A 151 -1.58 -4.80 -4.02
C PHE A 151 -1.15 -6.25 -3.77
N CYS A 152 0.12 -6.50 -3.42
CA CYS A 152 0.60 -7.82 -3.01
C CYS A 152 -0.08 -8.35 -1.73
N SER A 153 -0.70 -7.48 -0.92
CA SER A 153 -1.49 -7.82 0.26
C SER A 153 -2.96 -7.45 0.09
N MET A 154 -3.40 -7.10 -1.11
CA MET A 154 -4.79 -6.74 -1.36
C MET A 154 -5.61 -7.99 -1.65
N ASN A 155 -6.70 -8.13 -0.90
CA ASN A 155 -7.75 -9.09 -1.13
C ASN A 155 -8.42 -8.80 -2.49
N VAL A 156 -8.77 -9.88 -3.19
CA VAL A 156 -9.42 -9.86 -4.50
C VAL A 156 -10.81 -9.21 -4.41
N ASP A 157 -11.48 -9.39 -3.28
CA ASP A 157 -12.84 -8.96 -3.05
C ASP A 157 -12.87 -7.83 -2.01
N GLY A 158 -13.34 -6.66 -2.41
CA GLY A 158 -13.44 -5.47 -1.55
C GLY A 158 -12.20 -4.58 -1.47
N ASN A 159 -11.13 -4.85 -2.24
CA ASN A 159 -9.90 -4.04 -2.29
C ASN A 159 -9.22 -3.81 -0.93
N ARG A 160 -9.49 -4.70 0.04
CA ARG A 160 -8.99 -4.62 1.41
C ARG A 160 -7.56 -5.12 1.47
N ILE A 161 -6.70 -4.39 2.15
CA ILE A 161 -5.28 -4.74 2.32
C ILE A 161 -5.13 -5.40 3.67
N GLY A 162 -4.70 -6.65 3.66
CA GLY A 162 -4.58 -7.45 4.86
C GLY A 162 -3.83 -8.75 4.62
N ARG A 163 -3.84 -9.62 5.62
CA ARG A 163 -3.23 -10.93 5.53
C ARG A 163 -4.03 -11.96 6.33
N TYR A 164 -3.86 -13.21 5.96
CA TYR A 164 -4.36 -14.35 6.73
C TYR A 164 -3.26 -14.83 7.68
N ALA A 165 -3.59 -15.77 8.55
CA ALA A 165 -2.68 -16.32 9.54
C ALA A 165 -1.46 -16.97 8.87
N ASP A 166 -0.28 -16.59 9.35
CA ASP A 166 0.98 -17.14 8.86
C ASP A 166 1.33 -18.41 9.64
N LYS A 167 1.08 -19.57 9.01
CA LYS A 167 1.43 -20.89 9.57
C LYS A 167 2.93 -21.02 9.87
N SER A 168 3.80 -20.30 9.15
CA SER A 168 5.25 -20.35 9.41
C SER A 168 5.66 -19.64 10.70
N LYS A 169 4.76 -18.82 11.27
CA LYS A 169 4.94 -18.09 12.52
C LYS A 169 4.07 -18.65 13.65
N ASN A 170 3.47 -19.83 13.47
CA ASN A 170 2.51 -20.42 14.41
C ASN A 170 1.33 -19.49 14.75
N GLU A 171 0.92 -18.62 13.83
CA GLU A 171 -0.26 -17.80 14.03
C GLU A 171 -1.53 -18.65 13.88
N GLN A 172 -2.42 -18.59 14.88
CA GLN A 172 -3.71 -19.28 14.84
C GLN A 172 -4.68 -18.52 13.94
N PRO A 173 -5.39 -19.15 12.98
CA PRO A 173 -6.43 -18.51 12.17
C PRO A 173 -7.63 -18.08 13.01
N ILE A 174 -8.34 -17.03 12.58
CA ILE A 174 -9.61 -16.58 13.17
C ILE A 174 -10.68 -16.87 12.13
N TYR A 175 -11.78 -17.51 12.51
CA TYR A 175 -12.84 -17.89 11.59
C TYR A 175 -14.14 -17.11 11.88
N ASP A 176 -14.97 -16.93 10.86
CA ASP A 176 -16.37 -16.50 11.01
C ASP A 176 -17.30 -17.69 11.32
N GLU A 177 -18.59 -17.40 11.48
CA GLU A 177 -19.64 -18.39 11.80
C GLU A 177 -19.75 -19.50 10.74
N ASP A 178 -19.40 -19.20 9.49
CA ASP A 178 -19.41 -20.13 8.35
C ASP A 178 -18.10 -20.93 8.22
N GLY A 179 -17.13 -20.69 9.11
CA GLY A 179 -15.83 -21.36 9.12
C GLY A 179 -14.85 -20.82 8.07
N ASN A 180 -15.05 -19.61 7.56
CA ASN A 180 -14.09 -18.93 6.69
C ASN A 180 -13.10 -18.10 7.52
N GLU A 181 -11.82 -18.15 7.14
CA GLU A 181 -10.78 -17.41 7.83
C GLU A 181 -10.93 -15.90 7.58
N LEU A 182 -11.05 -15.12 8.66
CA LEU A 182 -11.15 -13.67 8.63
C LEU A 182 -9.83 -12.99 8.24
N LEU A 183 -9.94 -11.92 7.47
CA LEU A 183 -8.81 -11.11 7.03
C LEU A 183 -8.24 -10.30 8.20
N ARG A 184 -6.94 -10.33 8.43
CA ARG A 184 -6.30 -9.51 9.48
C ARG A 184 -5.82 -8.20 8.90
N GLY A 185 -5.88 -7.15 9.70
CA GLY A 185 -5.15 -5.91 9.42
C GLY A 185 -3.66 -6.20 9.26
N ILE A 186 -2.97 -5.37 8.47
CA ILE A 186 -1.51 -5.40 8.33
C ILE A 186 -0.90 -4.09 8.83
N THR A 187 0.18 -4.16 9.61
CA THR A 187 0.83 -2.94 10.10
C THR A 187 1.59 -2.21 8.98
N HIS A 188 1.81 -0.91 9.16
CA HIS A 188 2.68 -0.15 8.25
C HIS A 188 4.12 -0.67 8.24
N TYR A 189 4.59 -1.20 9.38
CA TYR A 189 5.90 -1.84 9.47
C TYR A 189 5.98 -3.10 8.60
N GLU A 190 4.99 -3.98 8.66
CA GLU A 190 4.92 -5.17 7.81
C GLU A 190 4.84 -4.81 6.32
N LEU A 191 4.05 -3.79 5.94
CA LEU A 191 4.01 -3.32 4.55
C LEU A 191 5.35 -2.76 4.09
N ARG A 192 6.10 -2.05 4.94
CA ARG A 192 7.46 -1.61 4.61
C ARG A 192 8.43 -2.79 4.50
N GLY A 193 8.30 -3.80 5.35
CA GLY A 193 9.07 -5.04 5.22
C GLY A 193 8.78 -5.74 3.90
N LEU A 194 7.51 -5.83 3.52
CA LEU A 194 7.09 -6.39 2.23
C LEU A 194 7.61 -5.55 1.06
N HIS A 195 7.63 -4.22 1.17
CA HIS A 195 8.22 -3.34 0.16
C HIS A 195 9.67 -3.71 -0.10
N SER A 196 10.47 -3.84 0.96
CA SER A 196 11.88 -4.24 0.86
C SER A 196 12.03 -5.62 0.22
N GLN A 197 11.14 -6.56 0.48
CA GLN A 197 11.19 -7.90 -0.12
C GLN A 197 10.80 -7.90 -1.59
N VAL A 198 9.74 -7.16 -1.95
CA VAL A 198 9.22 -7.08 -3.32
C VAL A 198 10.23 -6.36 -4.20
N TRP A 199 10.65 -5.16 -3.79
CA TRP A 199 11.48 -4.28 -4.60
C TRP A 199 12.99 -4.45 -4.36
N ARG A 200 13.40 -5.34 -3.46
CA ARG A 200 14.81 -5.46 -2.99
C ARG A 200 15.43 -4.14 -2.53
N GLN A 201 14.60 -3.17 -2.19
CA GLN A 201 15.00 -1.82 -1.82
C GLN A 201 14.22 -1.37 -0.59
N PRO A 202 14.92 -0.96 0.50
CA PRO A 202 14.25 -0.49 1.69
C PRO A 202 13.60 0.88 1.45
N ILE A 203 12.42 1.06 2.04
CA ILE A 203 11.76 2.37 2.11
C ILE A 203 11.82 2.92 3.54
N SER A 204 12.24 4.18 3.67
CA SER A 204 12.29 4.86 4.96
C SER A 204 10.87 5.09 5.50
N LYS A 205 10.74 5.22 6.84
CA LYS A 205 9.45 5.51 7.49
C LYS A 205 8.84 6.78 6.91
N THR A 206 9.63 7.84 6.81
CA THR A 206 9.19 9.15 6.28
C THR A 206 8.65 9.05 4.87
N LYS A 207 9.42 8.46 3.93
CA LYS A 207 9.00 8.32 2.53
C LYS A 207 7.71 7.50 2.41
N TYR A 208 7.62 6.40 3.16
CA TYR A 208 6.42 5.57 3.15
C TYR A 208 5.20 6.32 3.71
N THR A 209 5.35 7.02 4.84
CA THR A 209 4.28 7.81 5.45
C THR A 209 3.82 8.93 4.52
N ASP A 210 4.74 9.59 3.83
CA ASP A 210 4.41 10.62 2.84
C ASP A 210 3.56 10.05 1.70
N VAL A 211 3.90 8.85 1.19
CA VAL A 211 3.09 8.18 0.16
C VAL A 211 1.70 7.82 0.66
N VAL A 212 1.60 7.24 1.86
CA VAL A 212 0.28 6.93 2.47
C VAL A 212 -0.55 8.19 2.62
N LYS A 213 0.06 9.29 3.09
CA LYS A 213 -0.62 10.59 3.24
C LYS A 213 -1.10 11.13 1.89
N MET A 214 -0.27 11.08 0.84
CA MET A 214 -0.67 11.51 -0.50
C MET A 214 -1.83 10.69 -1.05
N LEU A 215 -1.81 9.36 -0.88
CA LEU A 215 -2.91 8.49 -1.29
C LEU A 215 -4.21 8.79 -0.53
N LYS A 216 -4.12 9.06 0.78
CA LYS A 216 -5.29 9.42 1.61
C LYS A 216 -5.85 10.79 1.23
N LEU A 217 -5.00 11.80 1.06
CA LEU A 217 -5.41 13.14 0.64
C LEU A 217 -6.02 13.16 -0.77
N ALA A 218 -5.58 12.27 -1.65
CA ALA A 218 -6.17 12.11 -2.99
C ALA A 218 -7.48 11.30 -2.97
N GLY A 219 -7.94 10.80 -1.82
CA GLY A 219 -9.14 9.96 -1.70
C GLY A 219 -8.98 8.56 -2.29
N TYR A 220 -7.75 8.05 -2.41
CA TYR A 220 -7.47 6.75 -3.05
C TYR A 220 -7.23 5.62 -2.07
N LEU A 221 -6.86 5.94 -0.83
CA LEU A 221 -6.57 4.97 0.22
C LEU A 221 -7.24 5.39 1.51
N GLU A 222 -8.05 4.51 2.07
CA GLU A 222 -8.56 4.64 3.42
C GLU A 222 -7.69 3.85 4.40
N VAL A 223 -7.51 4.45 5.58
CA VAL A 223 -6.81 3.85 6.70
C VAL A 223 -7.59 4.16 7.97
N GLU A 224 -8.12 3.11 8.59
CA GLU A 224 -8.83 3.16 9.85
C GLU A 224 -7.98 2.49 10.92
N SER A 225 -7.57 3.26 11.93
CA SER A 225 -6.68 2.79 12.99
C SER A 225 -7.42 1.91 13.99
N CYS A 226 -6.88 0.71 14.23
CA CYS A 226 -7.35 -0.17 15.28
C CYS A 226 -6.48 0.04 16.52
N TYR A 227 -7.06 0.56 17.58
CA TYR A 227 -6.40 0.63 18.89
C TYR A 227 -6.95 -0.52 19.73
N LEU A 228 -6.06 -1.40 20.21
CA LEU A 228 -6.41 -2.20 21.38
C LEU A 228 -6.19 -1.29 22.58
N ALA A 229 -7.23 -0.57 22.98
CA ALA A 229 -7.22 0.08 24.27
C ALA A 229 -7.63 -0.94 25.32
N GLN A 230 -6.72 -1.27 26.25
CA GLN A 230 -7.12 -1.72 27.58
C GLN A 230 -7.09 -0.47 28.47
N PRO A 231 -8.20 0.28 28.60
CA PRO A 231 -8.19 1.52 29.36
C PRO A 231 -7.87 1.32 30.85
N GLU A 232 -7.94 0.07 31.33
CA GLU A 232 -7.58 -0.33 32.69
C GLU A 232 -6.14 -0.83 32.83
N ALA A 233 -5.36 -0.89 31.76
CA ALA A 233 -4.00 -1.43 31.84
C ALA A 233 -3.13 -0.64 32.82
N ALA A 234 -3.33 0.68 32.90
CA ALA A 234 -2.65 1.51 33.90
C ALA A 234 -3.11 1.18 35.32
N VAL A 235 -4.42 0.94 35.53
CA VAL A 235 -5.00 0.61 36.83
C VAL A 235 -4.56 -0.78 37.30
N LEU A 236 -4.65 -1.79 36.43
CA LEU A 236 -4.22 -3.16 36.72
C LEU A 236 -2.72 -3.24 37.03
N ARG A 237 -1.90 -2.45 36.33
CA ARG A 237 -0.46 -2.38 36.62
C ARG A 237 -0.18 -1.79 38.00
N GLU A 238 -0.94 -0.76 38.37
CA GLU A 238 -0.80 -0.15 39.69
C GLU A 238 -1.31 -1.08 40.81
N GLU A 239 -2.45 -1.76 40.59
CA GLU A 239 -2.96 -2.77 41.52
C GLU A 239 -1.98 -3.94 41.70
N LEU A 240 -1.35 -4.41 40.62
CA LEU A 240 -0.32 -5.45 40.70
C LEU A 240 0.95 -4.97 41.42
N ARG A 241 1.37 -3.71 41.23
CA ARG A 241 2.47 -3.10 41.99
C ARG A 241 2.16 -3.04 43.48
N GLU A 242 0.95 -2.61 43.86
CA GLU A 242 0.50 -2.56 45.25
C GLU A 242 0.43 -3.96 45.90
N GLN A 243 0.12 -4.99 45.11
CA GLN A 243 0.10 -6.38 45.54
C GLN A 243 1.50 -7.04 45.58
N GLY A 244 2.56 -6.30 45.23
CA GLY A 244 3.94 -6.81 45.23
C GLY A 244 4.24 -7.78 44.08
N ALA A 245 3.48 -7.73 42.98
CA ALA A 245 3.76 -8.50 41.78
C ALA A 245 5.10 -8.11 41.15
N SER A 246 5.71 -9.06 40.46
CA SER A 246 6.98 -8.86 39.74
C SER A 246 6.83 -7.92 38.55
N GLU A 247 7.93 -7.28 38.12
CA GLU A 247 7.91 -6.42 36.91
C GLU A 247 7.49 -7.20 35.66
N GLU A 248 7.82 -8.48 35.56
CA GLU A 248 7.39 -9.35 34.45
C GLU A 248 5.86 -9.52 34.40
N GLU A 249 5.20 -9.65 35.56
CA GLU A 249 3.73 -9.74 35.66
C GLU A 249 3.04 -8.42 35.35
N ILE A 250 3.65 -7.29 35.75
CA ILE A 250 3.15 -5.93 35.46
C ILE A 250 3.27 -5.63 33.96
N ASP A 251 4.40 -5.99 33.34
CA ASP A 251 4.65 -5.77 31.91
C ASP A 251 3.87 -6.73 31.00
N ALA A 252 3.43 -7.87 31.54
CA ALA A 252 2.51 -8.77 30.86
C ALA A 252 1.13 -8.14 30.61
N ILE A 253 0.72 -7.12 31.37
CA ILE A 253 -0.54 -6.40 31.13
C ILE A 253 -0.45 -5.65 29.78
N PRO A 254 -1.34 -5.93 28.82
CA PRO A 254 -1.35 -5.26 27.51
C PRO A 254 -1.49 -3.73 27.62
N SER A 255 -0.48 -2.96 27.20
CA SER A 255 -0.64 -1.50 27.02
C SER A 255 -1.58 -1.18 25.86
N ILE A 256 -2.03 0.09 25.75
CA ILE A 256 -2.65 0.59 24.51
C ILE A 256 -1.61 0.45 23.39
N LYS A 257 -1.71 -0.64 22.63
CA LYS A 257 -0.84 -0.89 21.49
C LYS A 257 -1.63 -0.53 20.24
N SER A 258 -1.05 0.33 19.40
CA SER A 258 -1.53 0.49 18.03
C SER A 258 -1.46 -0.88 17.37
N GLN A 259 -2.61 -1.45 17.03
CA GLN A 259 -2.70 -2.69 16.28
C GLN A 259 -2.64 -2.40 14.79
N ALA A 260 -2.70 -3.48 14.01
CA ALA A 260 -2.71 -3.38 12.57
C ALA A 260 -3.98 -2.65 12.09
N ALA A 261 -3.81 -1.49 11.45
CA ALA A 261 -4.92 -0.69 10.92
C ALA A 261 -5.59 -1.34 9.71
N TYR A 262 -6.91 -1.22 9.60
CA TYR A 262 -7.67 -1.60 8.41
C TYR A 262 -7.35 -0.63 7.27
N LYS A 263 -7.11 -1.18 6.08
CA LYS A 263 -6.70 -0.42 4.91
C LYS A 263 -7.43 -0.93 3.69
N TRP A 264 -7.86 -0.06 2.81
CA TRP A 264 -8.44 -0.46 1.52
C TRP A 264 -8.25 0.64 0.49
N PHE A 265 -8.08 0.24 -0.76
CA PHE A 265 -8.18 1.19 -1.87
C PHE A 265 -9.65 1.56 -2.07
N THR A 266 -9.91 2.83 -2.29
CA THR A 266 -11.27 3.30 -2.58
C THR A 266 -11.72 2.79 -3.94
N HIS A 267 -13.04 2.68 -4.12
CA HIS A 267 -13.61 2.31 -5.41
C HIS A 267 -13.17 3.28 -6.51
N GLN A 268 -13.13 4.58 -6.20
CA GLN A 268 -12.67 5.64 -7.08
C GLN A 268 -11.26 5.37 -7.65
N PHE A 269 -10.32 4.89 -6.82
CA PHE A 269 -8.97 4.58 -7.28
C PHE A 269 -8.97 3.44 -8.30
N ILE A 270 -9.74 2.40 -8.05
CA ILE A 270 -9.79 1.21 -8.88
C ILE A 270 -10.52 1.47 -10.20
N GLU A 271 -11.63 2.22 -10.16
CA GLU A 271 -12.41 2.60 -11.35
C GLU A 271 -11.67 3.55 -12.29
N LEU A 272 -10.74 4.36 -11.78
CA LEU A 272 -9.96 5.31 -12.57
C LEU A 272 -9.30 4.64 -13.79
N PHE A 273 -8.92 3.38 -13.66
CA PHE A 273 -8.25 2.64 -14.72
C PHE A 273 -9.21 1.99 -15.73
N GLY A 274 -10.52 1.93 -15.44
CA GLY A 274 -11.55 1.41 -16.36
C GLY A 274 -11.36 -0.05 -16.79
N ILE A 275 -10.46 -0.80 -16.14
CA ILE A 275 -10.05 -2.13 -16.63
C ILE A 275 -11.06 -3.22 -16.21
N HIS A 276 -11.90 -2.96 -15.21
CA HIS A 276 -12.94 -3.89 -14.75
C HIS A 276 -14.08 -4.11 -15.77
N PHE A 277 -14.18 -3.24 -16.79
CA PHE A 277 -15.16 -3.39 -17.85
C PHE A 277 -14.75 -4.41 -18.92
N GLN A 278 -13.50 -4.90 -18.91
CA GLN A 278 -12.99 -5.85 -19.89
C GLN A 278 -13.33 -7.31 -19.51
N ASP A 279 -13.75 -8.14 -20.47
CA ASP A 279 -14.24 -9.49 -20.16
C ASP A 279 -13.18 -10.41 -19.56
N LYS A 280 -11.95 -10.40 -20.10
CA LYS A 280 -10.81 -11.15 -19.53
C LYS A 280 -10.51 -10.78 -18.07
N MET A 281 -10.86 -9.57 -17.67
CA MET A 281 -10.65 -9.08 -16.31
C MET A 281 -11.74 -9.55 -15.36
N LYS A 282 -12.98 -9.59 -15.83
CA LYS A 282 -14.11 -10.20 -15.11
C LYS A 282 -13.83 -11.69 -14.87
N GLU A 283 -13.34 -12.40 -15.89
CA GLU A 283 -12.90 -13.80 -15.77
C GLU A 283 -11.78 -13.97 -14.73
N SER A 284 -10.72 -13.15 -14.82
CA SER A 284 -9.62 -13.21 -13.85
C SER A 284 -10.08 -12.90 -12.42
N LEU A 285 -11.04 -11.99 -12.25
CA LEU A 285 -11.59 -11.64 -10.95
C LEU A 285 -12.45 -12.78 -10.40
N ALA A 286 -13.32 -13.36 -11.23
CA ALA A 286 -14.17 -14.49 -10.88
C ALA A 286 -13.33 -15.71 -10.45
N TYR A 287 -12.32 -16.07 -11.23
CA TYR A 287 -11.40 -17.15 -10.87
C TYR A 287 -10.68 -16.88 -9.53
N ALA A 288 -10.27 -15.63 -9.30
CA ALA A 288 -9.59 -15.28 -8.06
C ALA A 288 -10.54 -15.33 -6.84
N LYS A 289 -11.83 -15.00 -7.01
CA LYS A 289 -12.87 -15.18 -5.98
C LYS A 289 -13.15 -16.66 -5.71
N GLU A 290 -13.21 -17.49 -6.75
CA GLU A 290 -13.38 -18.94 -6.62
C GLU A 290 -12.23 -19.58 -5.82
N VAL A 291 -10.99 -19.18 -6.10
CA VAL A 291 -9.81 -19.64 -5.35
C VAL A 291 -9.87 -19.23 -3.88
N MET A 292 -10.42 -18.06 -3.56
CA MET A 292 -10.63 -17.65 -2.16
C MET A 292 -11.69 -18.50 -1.47
N ALA A 293 -12.84 -18.72 -2.13
CA ALA A 293 -13.91 -19.56 -1.61
C ALA A 293 -13.43 -21.00 -1.37
N TYR A 294 -12.68 -21.57 -2.31
CA TYR A 294 -12.07 -22.89 -2.16
C TYR A 294 -11.14 -22.98 -0.94
N LYS A 295 -10.43 -21.90 -0.63
CA LYS A 295 -9.53 -21.81 0.54
C LYS A 295 -10.25 -21.41 1.83
N LYS A 296 -11.57 -21.20 1.79
CA LYS A 296 -12.38 -20.68 2.90
C LYS A 296 -11.81 -19.38 3.46
N LEU A 297 -11.53 -18.41 2.60
CA LEU A 297 -10.99 -17.11 2.98
C LEU A 297 -12.07 -16.04 2.92
N SER A 298 -12.33 -15.35 4.03
CA SER A 298 -13.27 -14.25 4.11
C SER A 298 -12.66 -12.94 3.64
N ASN A 299 -13.46 -12.08 3.01
CA ASN A 299 -13.08 -10.71 2.67
C ASN A 299 -13.30 -9.74 3.85
N VAL A 300 -13.91 -10.18 4.95
CA VAL A 300 -14.24 -9.37 6.12
C VAL A 300 -13.03 -9.30 7.05
N PHE A 301 -12.79 -8.12 7.62
CA PHE A 301 -11.73 -7.97 8.60
C PHE A 301 -12.11 -8.65 9.92
N ALA A 302 -11.12 -9.30 10.54
CA ALA A 302 -11.18 -9.67 11.94
C ALA A 302 -11.26 -8.37 12.77
N THR A 303 -12.41 -8.16 13.41
CA THR A 303 -12.64 -7.04 14.31
C THR A 303 -12.05 -7.35 15.68
N TYR A 304 -11.26 -6.43 16.21
CA TYR A 304 -10.87 -6.48 17.61
C TYR A 304 -11.99 -5.83 18.40
N SER A 305 -12.81 -6.62 19.10
CA SER A 305 -13.74 -6.05 20.08
C SER A 305 -12.93 -5.47 21.24
N PRO A 306 -13.01 -4.17 21.52
CA PRO A 306 -12.66 -3.69 22.84
C PRO A 306 -13.77 -4.20 23.77
N PHE A 307 -13.42 -5.12 24.67
CA PHE A 307 -14.24 -5.71 25.74
C PHE A 307 -14.95 -7.05 25.45
N SER A 308 -14.80 -7.93 26.44
CA SER A 308 -15.73 -9.01 26.75
C SER A 308 -17.00 -8.40 27.36
N ASP A 309 -18.16 -8.87 26.91
CA ASP A 309 -19.47 -8.41 27.37
C ASP A 309 -19.76 -8.65 28.88
N GLY A 310 -18.81 -9.20 29.64
CA GLY A 310 -19.01 -9.65 31.02
C GLY A 310 -18.80 -8.60 32.12
N PHE A 311 -18.33 -7.38 31.84
CA PHE A 311 -17.82 -6.46 32.87
C PHE A 311 -18.62 -5.14 33.05
N TRP A 312 -19.85 -5.06 32.54
CA TRP A 312 -20.73 -3.89 32.70
C TRP A 312 -21.63 -3.94 33.96
N THR A 313 -21.31 -4.75 34.97
CA THR A 313 -22.12 -4.80 36.20
C THR A 313 -21.66 -3.78 37.25
N LYS A 314 -22.56 -2.83 37.58
CA LYS A 314 -22.74 -1.98 38.79
C LYS A 314 -21.54 -1.54 39.66
N LYS A 315 -20.56 -2.39 39.97
CA LYS A 315 -19.43 -2.13 40.88
C LYS A 315 -18.47 -1.02 40.40
N ARG A 316 -18.46 -0.68 39.11
CA ARG A 316 -17.50 0.26 38.52
C ARG A 316 -17.84 1.74 38.64
N LYS A 317 -19.12 2.09 38.85
CA LYS A 317 -19.55 3.49 39.01
C LYS A 317 -18.94 4.12 40.25
N GLU A 318 -18.83 3.34 41.33
CA GLU A 318 -18.30 3.78 42.61
C GLU A 318 -16.77 3.89 42.61
N TYR A 319 -16.06 3.07 41.82
CA TYR A 319 -14.60 3.07 41.79
C TYR A 319 -14.01 4.10 40.83
N LEU A 320 -14.62 4.30 39.65
CA LEU A 320 -14.22 5.37 38.71
C LEU A 320 -14.48 6.78 39.28
N TRP A 321 -15.45 6.90 40.19
CA TRP A 321 -15.70 8.12 40.96
C TRP A 321 -14.53 8.44 41.91
N ARG A 322 -13.94 7.43 42.58
CA ARG A 322 -12.78 7.63 43.47
C ARG A 322 -11.52 8.07 42.75
N LEU A 323 -11.33 7.67 41.50
CA LEU A 323 -10.17 8.02 40.68
C LEU A 323 -10.37 9.30 39.85
N ASN A 324 -11.53 9.96 39.96
CA ASN A 324 -11.88 11.16 39.20
C ASN A 324 -11.78 11.01 37.66
N GLN A 325 -11.89 9.79 37.14
CA GLN A 325 -11.75 9.46 35.72
C GLN A 325 -13.10 9.09 35.06
N LEU A 326 -14.15 9.83 35.37
CA LEU A 326 -15.46 9.66 34.76
C LEU A 326 -15.44 10.20 33.32
N ARG A 327 -14.95 9.36 32.40
CA ARG A 327 -14.92 9.51 30.93
C ARG A 327 -13.84 10.45 30.39
N TYR A 328 -13.03 9.94 29.45
CA TYR A 328 -12.51 10.78 28.38
C TYR A 328 -13.73 11.22 27.54
N PRO A 329 -14.07 12.52 27.47
CA PRO A 329 -15.15 12.96 26.59
C PRO A 329 -14.64 12.78 25.17
N GLN A 330 -15.30 11.92 24.38
CA GLN A 330 -15.20 12.03 22.93
C GLN A 330 -15.74 13.41 22.57
N GLY A 331 -14.83 14.36 22.30
CA GLY A 331 -15.16 15.76 22.01
C GLY A 331 -14.57 16.82 22.96
N LYS A 332 -13.76 16.49 23.97
CA LYS A 332 -13.01 17.54 24.69
C LYS A 332 -11.94 18.10 23.74
N PRO A 333 -11.91 19.41 23.45
CA PRO A 333 -10.81 20.00 22.68
C PRO A 333 -9.49 19.72 23.41
N PRO A 334 -8.39 19.47 22.67
CA PRO A 334 -7.09 19.24 23.27
C PRO A 334 -6.72 20.40 24.19
N GLU A 335 -6.04 20.10 25.30
CA GLU A 335 -5.58 21.16 26.20
C GLU A 335 -4.56 22.04 25.47
N PRO A 336 -4.64 23.38 25.64
CA PRO A 336 -3.79 24.28 24.89
C PRO A 336 -2.32 23.98 25.16
N ASN A 337 -1.60 23.68 24.08
CA ASN A 337 -0.17 23.47 24.12
C ASN A 337 0.53 24.72 24.68
N ALA A 338 1.41 24.52 25.67
CA ALA A 338 2.18 25.60 26.29
C ALA A 338 3.12 26.33 25.30
N TYR A 339 3.36 25.75 24.12
CA TYR A 339 4.17 26.30 23.05
C TYR A 339 3.38 27.00 21.94
N GLY A 340 2.04 27.11 22.04
CA GLY A 340 1.25 28.03 21.22
C GLY A 340 1.03 27.69 19.74
N ASP A 341 1.37 26.48 19.28
CA ASP A 341 1.34 26.15 17.83
C ASP A 341 0.01 25.58 17.30
N ASP A 342 -1.04 25.48 18.12
CA ASP A 342 -2.29 24.79 17.71
C ASP A 342 -3.38 25.70 17.12
N VAL A 343 -3.04 26.91 16.67
CA VAL A 343 -3.99 27.76 15.94
C VAL A 343 -3.63 27.80 14.46
N LEU A 344 -4.19 26.87 13.68
CA LEU A 344 -4.46 27.17 12.27
C LEU A 344 -5.63 28.17 12.25
N PRO A 345 -5.45 29.40 11.73
CA PRO A 345 -6.47 30.46 11.78
C PRO A 345 -7.77 30.15 11.02
N GLU A 346 -7.82 29.03 10.29
CA GLU A 346 -8.90 28.71 9.34
C GLU A 346 -10.08 27.93 9.98
N LEU A 347 -10.00 27.54 11.25
CA LEU A 347 -11.06 26.78 11.95
C LEU A 347 -11.97 27.63 12.87
N VAL A 348 -11.83 28.96 12.88
CA VAL A 348 -12.52 29.84 13.85
C VAL A 348 -13.93 30.27 13.41
N THR A 349 -14.44 29.87 12.24
CA THR A 349 -15.70 30.46 11.70
C THR A 349 -16.87 29.50 11.49
N SER A 350 -16.99 28.43 12.28
CA SER A 350 -18.24 27.64 12.25
C SER A 350 -18.57 26.92 13.54
N TRP A 351 -18.83 27.68 14.62
CA TRP A 351 -19.64 27.23 15.75
C TRP A 351 -20.46 28.42 16.28
N HIS A 352 -21.64 28.62 15.70
CA HIS A 352 -22.77 29.29 16.33
C HIS A 352 -24.00 28.41 16.17
#